data_AF-A0A3D1WSU4-F1
#
_entry.id   AF-A0A3D1WSU4-F1
#
_cell.length_a   1.000
_cell.length_b   1.000
_cell.length_c   1.000
_cell.angle_alpha   90.00
_cell.angle_beta   90.00
_cell.angle_gamma   90.00
#
_symmetry.space_group_name_H-M   'P 1'
#
loop_
_entity.id
_entity.type
_entity.pdbx_description
1 polymer ?
#
loop_
_entity_poly.entity_id
_entity_poly.type
_entity_poly.pdbx_seq_one_letter_code
_entity_poly.pdbx_strand_id
1 'polypeptide(L)'
;MAKISDELRAAVNMLFLSGSNGYNVLMDLADRIDAEMVEFPRDKDGVPIHVGDTVYMDDGRMAEVYSIEFKNGETNVLCRTPSGCYVSSGYVYRLPNKLTHTRPDSWERIANELEGLSVDSSDNYYVSTHCSKLADRIRKLAKEGE
;
A
#
# COMPACT_ATOMS: atom_id res chain seq x y z
N MET A 1 -24.52 -9.79 11.30
CA MET A 1 -25.23 -10.53 10.21
C MET A 1 -24.30 -11.65 9.78
N ALA A 2 -24.81 -12.85 9.53
CA ALA A 2 -23.99 -13.93 8.98
C ALA A 2 -23.61 -13.60 7.54
N LYS A 3 -22.41 -13.99 7.09
CA LYS A 3 -22.04 -13.84 5.68
C LYS A 3 -22.81 -14.89 4.87
N ILE A 4 -23.17 -14.56 3.63
CA ILE A 4 -23.92 -15.50 2.77
C ILE A 4 -23.11 -16.78 2.47
N SER A 5 -21.78 -16.70 2.49
CA SER A 5 -20.87 -17.85 2.43
C SER A 5 -21.02 -18.77 3.65
N ASP A 6 -21.19 -18.22 4.86
CA ASP A 6 -21.45 -18.98 6.08
C ASP A 6 -22.82 -19.68 6.03
N GLU A 7 -23.83 -19.00 5.48
CA GLU A 7 -25.17 -19.57 5.30
C GLU A 7 -25.16 -20.73 4.29
N LEU A 8 -24.39 -20.61 3.20
CA LEU A 8 -24.16 -21.69 2.23
C LEU A 8 -23.51 -22.91 2.89
N ARG A 9 -22.45 -22.69 3.68
CA ARG A 9 -21.78 -23.78 4.42
C ARG A 9 -22.72 -24.44 5.44
N ALA A 10 -23.54 -23.64 6.14
CA ALA A 10 -24.54 -24.15 7.06
C ALA A 10 -25.62 -24.99 6.34
N ALA A 11 -26.09 -24.55 5.18
CA ALA A 11 -27.07 -25.27 4.37
C ALA A 11 -26.52 -26.61 3.87
N VAL A 12 -25.26 -26.65 3.44
CA VAL A 12 -24.59 -27.90 3.03
C VAL A 12 -24.58 -28.94 4.16
N ASN A 13 -24.29 -28.49 5.40
CA ASN A 13 -24.31 -29.35 6.58
C ASN A 13 -25.73 -29.80 6.96
N MET A 14 -26.72 -28.91 6.86
CA MET A 14 -28.13 -29.24 7.17
C MET A 14 -28.77 -30.19 6.15
N LEU A 15 -28.39 -30.11 4.87
CA LEU A 15 -28.94 -30.93 3.79
C LEU A 15 -28.24 -32.28 3.64
N PHE A 16 -27.29 -32.62 4.53
CA PHE A 16 -26.51 -33.86 4.48
C PHE A 16 -25.88 -34.15 3.11
N LEU A 17 -25.47 -33.09 2.39
CA LEU A 17 -24.93 -33.23 1.03
C LEU A 17 -23.51 -33.81 1.01
N SER A 18 -22.93 -34.11 2.17
CA SER A 18 -21.59 -34.68 2.37
C SER A 18 -21.28 -35.78 1.36
N GLY A 19 -20.26 -35.58 0.52
CA GLY A 19 -19.83 -36.57 -0.49
C GLY A 19 -20.65 -36.60 -1.79
N SER A 20 -21.63 -35.70 -1.97
CA SER A 20 -22.35 -35.51 -3.23
C SER A 20 -21.70 -34.46 -4.12
N ASN A 21 -21.99 -34.47 -5.42
CA ASN A 21 -21.50 -33.44 -6.35
C ASN A 21 -22.00 -32.03 -5.98
N GLY A 22 -23.17 -31.93 -5.33
CA GLY A 22 -23.73 -30.66 -4.86
C GLY A 22 -22.97 -30.05 -3.68
N TYR A 23 -22.31 -30.87 -2.85
CA TYR A 23 -21.45 -30.39 -1.76
C TYR A 23 -20.28 -29.58 -2.29
N ASN A 24 -19.52 -30.13 -3.25
CA ASN A 24 -18.33 -29.46 -3.78
C ASN A 24 -18.71 -28.13 -4.45
N VAL A 25 -19.78 -28.12 -5.25
CA VAL A 25 -20.25 -26.90 -5.93
C VAL A 25 -20.61 -25.80 -4.94
N LEU A 26 -21.33 -26.13 -3.86
CA LEU A 26 -21.75 -25.13 -2.88
C LEU A 26 -20.59 -24.64 -2.00
N MET A 27 -19.63 -25.50 -1.67
CA MET A 27 -18.43 -25.11 -0.94
C MET A 27 -17.53 -24.22 -1.81
N ASP A 28 -17.30 -24.58 -3.07
CA ASP A 28 -16.54 -23.77 -4.03
C ASP A 28 -17.18 -22.39 -4.25
N LEU A 29 -18.53 -22.34 -4.29
CA LEU A 29 -19.27 -21.08 -4.37
C LEU A 29 -19.10 -20.25 -3.10
N ALA A 30 -19.16 -20.85 -1.92
CA ALA A 30 -18.93 -20.14 -0.66
C ALA A 30 -17.50 -19.57 -0.58
N ASP A 31 -16.50 -20.34 -1.00
CA ASP A 31 -15.10 -19.91 -1.05
C ASP A 31 -14.89 -18.79 -2.08
N ARG A 32 -15.53 -18.88 -3.24
CA ARG A 32 -15.50 -17.83 -4.25
C ARG A 32 -16.19 -16.55 -3.77
N ILE A 33 -17.32 -16.66 -3.07
CA ILE A 33 -18.01 -15.51 -2.47
C ILE A 33 -17.11 -14.82 -1.44
N ASP A 34 -16.45 -15.58 -0.57
CA ASP A 34 -15.51 -15.01 0.41
C ASP A 34 -14.33 -14.31 -0.27
N ALA A 35 -13.84 -14.87 -1.39
CA ALA A 35 -12.77 -14.26 -2.17
C ALA A 35 -13.24 -12.99 -2.91
N GLU A 36 -14.45 -12.98 -3.48
CA GLU A 36 -15.00 -11.83 -4.20
C GLU A 36 -15.47 -10.71 -3.25
N MET A 37 -15.92 -11.06 -2.04
CA MET A 37 -16.38 -10.12 -1.02
C MET A 37 -15.33 -9.78 0.03
N VAL A 38 -14.06 -10.13 -0.21
CA VAL A 38 -12.96 -9.72 0.68
C VAL A 38 -12.88 -8.19 0.65
N GLU A 39 -13.11 -7.55 1.79
CA GLU A 39 -12.90 -6.12 1.90
C GLU A 39 -11.39 -5.84 1.91
N PHE A 40 -10.91 -5.27 0.82
CA PHE A 40 -9.52 -4.83 0.75
C PHE A 40 -9.25 -3.70 1.75
N PRO A 41 -8.04 -3.67 2.33
CA PRO A 41 -7.66 -2.57 3.20
C PRO A 41 -7.73 -1.25 2.45
N ARG A 42 -8.16 -0.20 3.14
CA ARG A 42 -8.23 1.14 2.57
C ARG A 42 -6.97 1.93 2.91
N ASP A 43 -6.55 2.76 1.97
CA ASP A 43 -5.49 3.73 2.17
C ASP A 43 -5.93 4.86 3.12
N LYS A 44 -5.05 5.81 3.40
CA LYS A 44 -5.35 6.93 4.31
C LYS A 44 -6.47 7.84 3.80
N ASP A 45 -6.76 7.82 2.50
CA ASP A 45 -7.79 8.63 1.85
C ASP A 45 -9.13 7.84 1.74
N GLY A 46 -9.16 6.60 2.23
CA GLY A 46 -10.33 5.73 2.20
C GLY A 46 -10.49 4.94 0.89
N VAL A 47 -9.50 4.96 0.00
CA VAL A 47 -9.52 4.22 -1.27
C VAL A 47 -9.05 2.78 -1.04
N PRO A 48 -9.80 1.74 -1.48
CA PRO A 48 -9.35 0.35 -1.36
C PRO A 48 -8.05 0.10 -2.12
N ILE A 49 -7.12 -0.62 -1.49
CA ILE A 49 -5.81 -0.97 -2.03
C ILE A 49 -5.88 -2.35 -2.68
N HIS A 50 -5.45 -2.45 -3.93
CA HIS A 50 -5.33 -3.69 -4.69
C HIS A 50 -3.87 -3.99 -5.04
N VAL A 51 -3.58 -5.26 -5.32
CA VAL A 51 -2.28 -5.66 -5.86
C VAL A 51 -2.09 -5.07 -7.26
N GLY A 52 -0.91 -4.50 -7.51
CA GLY A 52 -0.58 -3.75 -8.73
C GLY A 52 -0.85 -2.25 -8.64
N ASP A 53 -1.51 -1.77 -7.59
CA ASP A 53 -1.76 -0.33 -7.43
C ASP A 53 -0.45 0.43 -7.22
N THR A 54 -0.40 1.65 -7.77
CA THR A 54 0.65 2.62 -7.45
C THR A 54 0.20 3.44 -6.25
N VAL A 55 0.98 3.36 -5.17
CA VAL A 55 0.73 4.06 -3.92
C VAL A 55 1.95 4.88 -3.53
N TYR A 56 1.74 5.89 -2.70
CA TYR A 56 2.79 6.73 -2.16
C TYR A 56 2.84 6.60 -0.65
N MET A 57 4.06 6.52 -0.13
CA MET A 57 4.32 6.54 1.30
C MET A 57 4.26 7.96 1.86
N ASP A 58 4.21 8.07 3.19
CA ASP A 58 4.27 9.35 3.92
C ASP A 58 5.49 10.21 3.51
N ASP A 59 6.63 9.58 3.20
CA ASP A 59 7.83 10.28 2.73
C ASP A 59 7.79 10.68 1.25
N GLY A 60 7.02 9.96 0.45
CA GLY A 60 6.73 10.26 -0.95
C GLY A 60 7.27 9.37 -1.99
N ARG A 61 7.99 8.37 -1.53
CA ARG A 61 8.41 7.30 -2.38
C ARG A 61 7.17 6.62 -2.93
N MET A 62 7.13 6.59 -4.25
CA MET A 62 6.23 5.77 -5.02
C MET A 62 6.59 4.30 -4.79
N ALA A 63 5.57 3.47 -4.65
CA ALA A 63 5.73 2.03 -4.63
C ALA A 63 4.55 1.35 -5.32
N GLU A 64 4.80 0.15 -5.82
CA GLU A 64 3.78 -0.74 -6.37
C GLU A 64 3.35 -1.71 -5.28
N VAL A 65 2.05 -1.94 -5.12
CA VAL A 65 1.55 -2.94 -4.18
C VAL A 65 1.83 -4.33 -4.74
N TYR A 66 2.68 -5.09 -4.05
CA TYR A 66 3.08 -6.43 -4.47
C TYR A 66 2.19 -7.53 -3.86
N SER A 67 1.85 -7.40 -2.57
CA SER A 67 0.93 -8.33 -1.91
C SER A 67 0.22 -7.67 -0.72
N ILE A 68 -0.89 -8.27 -0.32
CA ILE A 68 -1.67 -7.87 0.86
C ILE A 68 -1.76 -9.08 1.78
N GLU A 69 -1.31 -8.92 3.02
CA GLU A 69 -1.27 -9.98 4.01
C GLU A 69 -2.21 -9.67 5.17
N PHE A 70 -3.10 -10.61 5.48
CA PHE A 70 -3.96 -10.58 6.64
C PHE A 70 -3.35 -11.51 7.71
N LYS A 71 -2.70 -10.95 8.74
CA LYS A 71 -2.03 -11.71 9.81
C LYS A 71 -2.47 -11.19 11.18
N ASN A 72 -2.93 -12.08 12.06
CA ASN A 72 -3.23 -11.79 13.47
C ASN A 72 -4.16 -10.58 13.71
N GLY A 73 -5.12 -10.33 12.81
CA GLY A 73 -6.03 -9.19 12.90
C GLY A 73 -5.45 -7.86 12.37
N GLU A 74 -4.21 -7.86 11.90
CA GLU A 74 -3.59 -6.74 11.21
C GLU A 74 -3.54 -7.00 9.70
N THR A 75 -3.71 -5.94 8.92
CA THR A 75 -3.51 -5.99 7.47
C THR A 75 -2.24 -5.26 7.11
N ASN A 76 -1.33 -5.94 6.44
CA ASN A 76 -0.05 -5.40 5.99
C ASN A 76 0.00 -5.43 4.47
N VAL A 77 0.56 -4.37 3.88
CA VAL A 77 0.74 -4.24 2.43
C VAL A 77 2.23 -4.33 2.13
N LEU A 78 2.64 -5.33 1.38
CA LEU A 78 4.00 -5.45 0.88
C LEU A 78 4.10 -4.61 -0.39
N CYS A 79 4.95 -3.60 -0.35
CA CYS A 79 5.16 -2.68 -1.46
C CYS A 79 6.52 -2.94 -2.09
N ARG A 80 6.59 -2.96 -3.42
CA ARG A 80 7.82 -2.98 -4.19
C ARG A 80 8.21 -1.55 -4.54
N THR A 81 9.42 -1.15 -4.15
CA THR A 81 9.97 0.15 -4.51
C THR A 81 10.80 0.03 -5.79
N PRO A 82 10.88 1.08 -6.63
CA PRO A 82 11.76 1.10 -7.79
C PRO A 82 13.22 0.84 -7.39
N SER A 83 13.96 0.14 -8.26
CA SER A 83 15.39 -0.15 -8.05
C SER A 83 16.18 1.16 -7.89
N GLY A 84 16.90 1.31 -6.77
CA GLY A 84 17.58 2.55 -6.37
C GLY A 84 17.13 3.11 -5.02
N CYS A 85 16.05 2.59 -4.43
CA CYS A 85 15.66 2.91 -3.05
C CYS A 85 16.57 2.20 -2.04
N TYR A 86 16.96 2.89 -0.96
CA TYR A 86 17.85 2.45 0.15
C TYR A 86 17.44 1.17 0.92
N VAL A 87 16.44 0.42 0.46
CA VAL A 87 16.03 -0.86 1.06
C VAL A 87 16.73 -1.99 0.32
N SER A 88 17.55 -2.76 1.04
CA SER A 88 18.40 -3.84 0.48
C SER A 88 17.67 -4.90 -0.34
N SER A 89 16.35 -5.04 -0.18
CA SER A 89 15.51 -5.99 -0.91
C SER A 89 14.62 -5.36 -1.99
N GLY A 90 14.45 -4.03 -2.02
CA GLY A 90 13.45 -3.38 -2.88
C GLY A 90 11.99 -3.65 -2.48
N TYR A 91 11.75 -4.30 -1.34
CA TYR A 91 10.42 -4.59 -0.80
C TYR A 91 10.28 -4.05 0.62
N VAL A 92 9.10 -3.52 0.95
CA VAL A 92 8.84 -2.98 2.28
C VAL A 92 7.40 -3.18 2.71
N TYR A 93 7.20 -3.58 3.96
CA TYR A 93 5.87 -3.67 4.56
C TYR A 93 5.39 -2.30 5.04
N ARG A 94 4.12 -2.01 4.78
CA ARG A 94 3.43 -0.79 5.20
C ARG A 94 2.03 -1.11 5.69
N LEU A 95 1.58 -0.33 6.67
CA LEU A 95 0.19 -0.31 7.07
C LEU A 95 -0.63 0.42 5.98
N PRO A 96 -1.85 -0.03 5.68
CA PRO A 96 -2.74 0.61 4.70
C PRO A 96 -2.93 2.11 4.96
N ASN A 97 -3.13 2.49 6.22
CA ASN A 97 -3.34 3.88 6.64
C ASN A 97 -2.09 4.79 6.50
N LYS A 98 -0.96 4.23 6.05
CA LYS A 98 0.28 4.96 5.72
C LYS A 98 0.54 5.07 4.23
N LEU A 99 -0.41 4.63 3.42
CA LEU A 99 -0.37 4.68 1.97
C LEU A 99 -1.44 5.64 1.47
N THR A 100 -1.25 6.14 0.26
CA THR A 100 -2.21 6.97 -0.46
C THR A 100 -2.06 6.74 -1.95
N HIS A 101 -3.18 6.67 -2.67
CA HIS A 101 -3.19 6.71 -4.13
C HIS A 101 -2.96 8.11 -4.68
N THR A 102 -3.19 9.13 -3.85
CA THR A 102 -2.96 10.51 -4.23
C THR A 102 -1.47 10.77 -4.24
N ARG A 103 -0.92 11.05 -5.42
CA ARG A 103 0.47 11.47 -5.56
C ARG A 103 0.68 12.75 -4.75
N PRO A 104 1.51 12.74 -3.70
CA PRO A 104 1.70 13.93 -2.88
C PRO A 104 2.76 14.78 -3.58
N ASP A 105 2.31 15.49 -4.62
CA ASP A 105 3.13 16.41 -5.39
C ASP A 105 2.95 17.83 -4.86
N SER A 106 3.87 18.25 -4.01
CA SER A 106 4.23 19.65 -3.92
C SER A 106 5.72 19.77 -4.19
N TRP A 107 6.11 20.82 -4.91
CA TRP A 107 7.50 21.26 -5.02
C TRP A 107 8.22 21.30 -3.65
N GLU A 108 7.46 21.56 -2.59
CA GLU A 108 7.91 21.54 -1.20
C GLU A 108 8.44 20.17 -0.75
N ARG A 109 7.87 19.07 -1.24
CA ARG A 109 8.36 17.73 -0.92
C ARG A 109 9.66 17.38 -1.62
N ILE A 110 9.80 17.75 -2.90
CA ILE A 110 11.06 17.60 -3.64
C ILE A 110 12.18 18.34 -2.92
N ALA A 111 11.87 19.52 -2.37
CA ALA A 111 12.80 20.27 -1.54
C ALA A 111 13.16 19.51 -0.23
N ASN A 112 12.18 18.91 0.44
CA ASN A 112 12.41 18.17 1.69
C ASN A 112 13.22 16.87 1.48
N GLU A 113 13.00 16.13 0.39
CA GLU A 113 13.82 14.95 0.05
C GLU A 113 15.28 15.32 -0.19
N LEU A 114 15.51 16.45 -0.87
CA LEU A 114 16.84 16.96 -1.12
C LEU A 114 17.56 17.34 0.19
N GLU A 115 16.83 17.89 1.15
CA GLU A 115 17.35 18.12 2.52
C GLU A 115 17.60 16.81 3.27
N GLY A 116 16.75 15.79 3.12
CA GLY A 116 16.95 14.48 3.75
C GLY A 116 18.25 13.78 3.32
N LEU A 117 18.61 13.89 2.04
CA LEU A 117 19.88 13.37 1.50
C LEU A 117 21.13 14.00 2.14
N SER A 118 20.98 15.19 2.74
CA SER A 118 22.09 15.88 3.41
C SER A 118 22.43 15.32 4.79
N VAL A 119 21.50 14.59 5.42
CA VAL A 119 21.61 14.13 6.81
C VAL A 119 22.36 12.79 6.91
N ASP A 120 22.27 11.94 5.88
CA ASP A 120 23.00 10.66 5.83
C ASP A 120 24.47 10.80 5.41
N SER A 121 24.87 11.94 4.85
CA SER A 121 26.27 12.24 4.51
C SER A 121 26.95 13.04 5.62
N SER A 122 27.12 12.44 6.81
CA SER A 122 27.79 13.07 7.96
C SER A 122 29.21 13.59 7.66
N ASP A 123 29.81 13.16 6.53
CA ASP A 123 31.18 13.51 6.15
C ASP A 123 31.31 14.63 5.11
N ASN A 124 30.21 15.24 4.62
CA ASN A 124 30.30 16.22 3.53
C ASN A 124 29.40 17.47 3.68
N TYR A 125 29.88 18.42 4.49
CA TYR A 125 29.27 19.75 4.69
C TYR A 125 28.95 20.48 3.37
N TYR A 126 29.76 20.29 2.33
CA TYR A 126 29.53 20.91 1.02
C TYR A 126 28.31 20.36 0.31
N VAL A 127 28.10 19.04 0.35
CA VAL A 127 26.91 18.38 -0.23
C VAL A 127 25.67 18.85 0.51
N SER A 128 25.70 18.85 1.85
CA SER A 128 24.57 19.32 2.67
C SER A 128 24.17 20.76 2.35
N THR A 129 25.13 21.68 2.30
CA THR A 129 24.86 23.10 2.01
C THR A 129 24.30 23.31 0.59
N HIS A 130 24.74 22.53 -0.39
CA HIS A 130 24.23 22.64 -1.77
C HIS A 130 22.83 22.06 -1.91
N CYS A 131 22.55 20.93 -1.26
CA CYS A 131 21.23 20.32 -1.24
C CYS A 131 20.19 21.27 -0.63
N SER A 132 20.48 21.91 0.52
CA SER A 132 19.57 22.91 1.11
C SER A 132 19.32 24.11 0.20
N LYS A 133 20.36 24.64 -0.47
CA LYS A 133 20.19 25.76 -1.42
C LYS A 133 19.30 25.40 -2.62
N LEU A 134 19.42 24.17 -3.11
CA LEU A 134 18.57 23.68 -4.20
C LEU A 134 17.13 23.46 -3.72
N ALA A 135 16.94 22.95 -2.50
CA ALA A 135 15.63 22.81 -1.86
C ALA A 135 14.91 24.16 -1.78
N ASP A 136 15.60 25.20 -1.33
CA ASP A 136 15.05 26.56 -1.28
C ASP A 136 14.69 27.12 -2.66
N ARG A 137 15.50 26.85 -3.69
CA ARG A 137 15.17 27.23 -5.08
C ARG A 137 13.92 26.52 -5.58
N ILE A 138 13.77 25.24 -5.28
CA ILE A 138 12.60 24.45 -5.66
C ILE A 138 11.34 25.03 -4.99
N ARG A 139 11.41 25.36 -3.69
CA ARG A 139 10.32 26.05 -2.97
C ARG A 139 9.98 27.43 -3.55
N LYS A 140 10.98 28.15 -4.06
CA LYS A 140 10.78 29.47 -4.67
C LYS A 140 10.10 29.36 -6.04
N LEU A 141 10.57 28.46 -6.90
CA LEU A 141 9.97 28.23 -8.22
C LEU A 141 8.51 27.77 -8.13
N ALA A 142 8.18 26.99 -7.09
CA ALA A 142 6.81 26.60 -6.79
C ALA A 142 5.84 27.79 -6.64
N LYS A 143 6.32 28.88 -6.03
CA LYS A 143 5.53 30.09 -5.74
C LYS A 143 5.46 31.08 -6.89
N GLU A 144 6.37 30.96 -7.87
CA GLU A 144 6.46 31.85 -9.03
C GLU A 144 5.71 31.28 -10.26
N GLY A 145 5.31 30.01 -10.22
CA GLY A 145 4.62 29.31 -11.32
C GLY A 145 3.09 29.18 -11.17
N GLU A 146 2.50 29.74 -10.12
CA GLU A 146 1.03 29.92 -9.93
C GLU A 146 0.59 31.30 -10.43
#